data_AF-A0ABD6VWE3-F1
#
_entry.id   AF-A0ABD6VWE3-F1
#
_cell.length_a   1.000
_cell.length_b   1.000
_cell.length_c   1.000
_cell.angle_alpha   90.00
_cell.angle_beta   90.00
_cell.angle_gamma   90.00
#
_symmetry.space_group_name_H-M   'P 1'
#
loop_
_entity.id
_entity.type
_entity.pdbx_description
1 polymer ?
#
loop_
_entity_poly.entity_id
_entity_poly.type
_entity_poly.pdbx_seq_one_letter_code
_entity_poly.pdbx_strand_id
1 'polypeptide(L)'
;MSLGQTFDQGNNQFQFAGVDTDKQNAAMYFYVTKNTIDPLAPLTTVVVTKKTHSGSDFHTQLKQIADDYYVVKLKKSAISNGRLFVKLGSKKDLSGVTSAIDFVLLDLRHPTKVTSLTECVYLKNYLKILRSNTTNRVASLEKKLVQYNHDLQILKTSLARQKDTANLQVGKQKRATEQRMTQTETNIQDKKQDISDTQSDIKVAQSNLQSYEKRYQHYAHH
;
A
#
# COMPACT_ATOMS: atom_id res chain seq x y z
N MET A 1 8.06 15.14 0.17
CA MET A 1 7.57 13.82 -0.21
C MET A 1 7.23 13.82 -1.69
N SER A 2 7.65 12.77 -2.40
CA SER A 2 7.42 12.57 -3.83
C SER A 2 6.27 11.59 -4.09
N LEU A 3 5.85 11.48 -5.36
CA LEU A 3 4.85 10.51 -5.80
C LEU A 3 5.19 9.09 -5.32
N GLY A 4 4.18 8.38 -4.79
CA GLY A 4 4.26 6.99 -4.37
C GLY A 4 4.81 6.76 -2.96
N GLN A 5 5.35 7.80 -2.30
CA GLN A 5 5.83 7.69 -0.92
C GLN A 5 4.67 7.66 0.08
N THR A 6 4.87 6.88 1.15
CA THR A 6 3.95 6.82 2.28
C THR A 6 4.36 7.78 3.39
N PHE A 7 3.39 8.22 4.17
CA PHE A 7 3.57 9.09 5.33
C PHE A 7 2.50 8.81 6.37
N ASP A 8 2.89 8.96 7.63
CA ASP A 8 1.98 8.77 8.75
C ASP A 8 1.27 10.09 9.07
N GLN A 9 0.00 9.97 9.45
CA GLN A 9 -0.84 11.05 9.95
C GLN A 9 -1.63 10.50 11.14
N GLY A 10 -1.02 10.57 12.31
CA GLY A 10 -1.53 9.96 13.52
C GLY A 10 -1.40 8.44 13.40
N ASN A 11 -2.50 7.72 13.59
CA ASN A 11 -2.50 6.25 13.50
C ASN A 11 -2.68 5.73 12.06
N ASN A 12 -2.98 6.63 11.12
CA ASN A 12 -3.22 6.32 9.72
C ASN A 12 -1.95 6.49 8.89
N GLN A 13 -1.82 5.68 7.84
CA GLN A 13 -0.78 5.85 6.84
C GLN A 13 -1.40 6.10 5.48
N PHE A 14 -0.89 7.13 4.82
CA PHE A 14 -1.32 7.55 3.49
C PHE A 14 -0.17 7.43 2.51
N GLN A 15 -0.48 7.15 1.25
CA GLN A 15 0.40 7.24 0.11
C GLN A 15 0.00 8.46 -0.72
N PHE A 16 0.94 9.37 -1.01
CA PHE A 16 0.69 10.46 -1.94
C PHE A 16 0.71 9.92 -3.37
N ALA A 17 -0.45 9.91 -4.01
CA ALA A 17 -0.67 9.25 -5.29
C ALA A 17 -0.69 10.20 -6.49
N GLY A 18 -0.33 11.46 -6.28
CA GLY A 18 -0.06 12.42 -7.33
C GLY A 18 -0.98 13.62 -7.30
N VAL A 19 -0.83 14.46 -8.32
CA VAL A 19 -1.60 15.67 -8.48
C VAL A 19 -1.95 15.88 -9.95
N ASP A 20 -3.23 16.13 -10.20
CA ASP A 20 -3.71 16.58 -11.50
C ASP A 20 -4.15 18.04 -11.44
N THR A 21 -4.11 18.70 -12.59
CA THR A 21 -4.58 20.08 -12.76
C THR A 21 -5.47 20.20 -13.99
N ASP A 22 -6.54 20.96 -13.85
CA ASP A 22 -7.29 21.48 -14.99
C ASP A 22 -6.95 22.97 -15.23
N LYS A 23 -7.85 23.71 -15.87
CA LYS A 23 -7.67 25.15 -16.10
C LYS A 23 -7.65 25.97 -14.79
N GLN A 24 -8.45 25.62 -13.79
CA GLN A 24 -8.71 26.44 -12.61
C GLN A 24 -8.30 25.77 -11.28
N ASN A 25 -8.26 24.45 -11.23
CA ASN A 25 -8.14 23.67 -10.01
C ASN A 25 -6.99 22.67 -10.08
N ALA A 26 -6.57 22.23 -8.90
CA ALA A 26 -5.70 21.09 -8.68
C ALA A 26 -6.44 20.04 -7.83
N ALA A 27 -6.13 18.77 -8.05
CA ALA A 27 -6.59 17.65 -7.22
C ALA A 27 -5.39 16.84 -6.77
N MET A 28 -5.17 16.74 -5.46
CA MET A 28 -4.17 15.87 -4.86
C MET A 28 -4.82 14.56 -4.43
N TYR A 29 -4.13 13.45 -4.69
CA TYR A 29 -4.66 12.10 -4.47
C TYR A 29 -3.96 11.41 -3.31
N PHE A 30 -4.74 10.80 -2.41
CA PHE A 30 -4.23 10.10 -1.23
C PHE A 30 -4.87 8.73 -1.12
N TYR A 31 -4.03 7.69 -1.10
CA TYR A 31 -4.45 6.32 -0.90
C TYR A 31 -4.12 5.88 0.54
N VAL A 32 -5.06 5.25 1.24
CA VAL A 32 -4.87 4.81 2.63
C VAL A 32 -4.22 3.44 2.63
N THR A 33 -2.96 3.35 3.09
CA THR A 33 -2.22 2.07 3.17
C THR A 33 -2.38 1.39 4.51
N LYS A 34 -2.69 2.16 5.57
CA LYS A 34 -3.06 1.65 6.89
C LYS A 34 -4.23 2.47 7.41
N ASN A 35 -5.36 1.81 7.58
CA ASN A 35 -6.60 2.44 8.01
C ASN A 35 -6.89 2.11 9.48
N THR A 36 -6.84 3.14 10.33
CA THR A 36 -7.37 3.13 11.71
C THR A 36 -8.41 4.23 11.90
N ILE A 37 -8.92 4.77 10.79
CA ILE A 37 -9.93 5.81 10.76
C ILE A 37 -11.21 5.19 11.32
N ASP A 38 -11.72 5.79 12.39
CA ASP A 38 -13.05 5.49 12.88
C ASP A 38 -14.06 5.82 11.75
N PRO A 39 -14.84 4.85 11.25
CA PRO A 39 -15.81 5.10 10.18
C PRO A 39 -16.87 6.15 10.55
N LEU A 40 -17.03 6.46 11.84
CA LEU A 40 -17.91 7.51 12.34
C LEU A 40 -17.23 8.89 12.45
N ALA A 41 -15.91 8.96 12.26
CA ALA A 41 -15.12 10.19 12.32
C ALA A 41 -14.60 10.55 10.91
N PRO A 42 -15.32 11.41 10.14
CA PRO A 42 -14.92 11.74 8.79
C PRO A 42 -13.54 12.43 8.78
N LEU A 43 -12.72 12.05 7.81
CA LEU A 43 -11.46 12.74 7.55
C LEU A 43 -11.71 14.19 7.15
N THR A 44 -10.75 15.03 7.49
CA THR A 44 -10.66 16.43 7.10
C THR A 44 -9.21 16.73 6.69
N THR A 45 -8.98 17.87 6.06
CA THR A 45 -7.65 18.24 5.57
C THR A 45 -7.36 19.71 5.84
N VAL A 46 -6.08 20.00 6.10
CA VAL A 46 -5.54 21.36 6.18
C VAL A 46 -4.37 21.45 5.21
N VAL A 47 -4.37 22.47 4.36
CA VAL A 47 -3.36 22.67 3.32
C VAL A 47 -2.86 24.11 3.34
N VAL A 48 -1.55 24.27 3.50
CA VAL A 48 -0.88 25.57 3.66
C VAL A 48 0.42 25.65 2.85
N THR A 49 0.87 26.87 2.53
CA THR A 49 2.14 27.10 1.81
C THR A 49 3.37 27.12 2.73
N LYS A 50 3.18 27.33 4.03
CA LYS A 50 4.24 27.40 5.05
C LYS A 50 3.87 26.52 6.23
N LYS A 51 4.86 25.86 6.85
CA LYS A 51 4.66 24.89 7.95
C LYS A 51 3.96 25.51 9.18
N THR A 52 4.10 26.81 9.40
CA THR A 52 3.40 27.55 10.44
C THR A 52 2.00 27.91 9.94
N HIS A 53 0.94 27.70 10.74
CA HIS A 53 -0.46 28.13 10.47
C HIS A 53 -0.62 29.67 10.29
N SER A 54 0.48 30.39 10.05
CA SER A 54 0.55 31.81 9.79
C SER A 54 0.39 32.15 8.30
N GLY A 55 0.02 31.18 7.47
CA GLY A 55 -0.32 31.38 6.05
C GLY A 55 -1.83 31.26 5.85
N SER A 56 -2.35 31.87 4.77
CA SER A 56 -3.76 31.70 4.38
C SER A 56 -4.05 30.21 4.13
N ASP A 57 -4.86 29.60 4.99
CA ASP A 57 -5.42 28.28 4.72
C ASP A 57 -6.10 28.31 3.36
N PHE A 58 -5.72 27.40 2.47
CA PHE A 58 -6.43 27.29 1.21
C PHE A 58 -7.82 26.73 1.49
N HIS A 59 -8.84 27.30 0.84
CA HIS A 59 -10.13 26.64 0.79
C HIS A 59 -9.96 25.32 0.04
N THR A 60 -10.03 24.21 0.77
CA THR A 60 -9.88 22.85 0.27
C THR A 60 -11.21 22.12 0.36
N GLN A 61 -11.48 21.29 -0.63
CA GLN A 61 -12.58 20.33 -0.61
C GLN A 61 -11.99 18.92 -0.57
N LEU A 62 -12.18 18.23 0.55
CA LEU A 62 -11.85 16.81 0.66
C LEU A 62 -13.06 16.00 0.19
N LYS A 63 -12.83 15.08 -0.76
CA LYS A 63 -13.84 14.12 -1.22
C LYS A 63 -13.30 12.71 -1.04
N GLN A 64 -14.09 11.86 -0.40
CA GLN A 64 -13.87 10.42 -0.39
C GLN A 64 -14.43 9.83 -1.69
N ILE A 65 -13.61 9.08 -2.41
CA ILE A 65 -13.97 8.44 -3.69
C ILE A 65 -14.13 6.93 -3.53
N ALA A 66 -13.35 6.35 -2.62
CA ALA A 66 -13.50 4.98 -2.14
C ALA A 66 -13.11 4.93 -0.66
N ASP A 67 -13.34 3.80 0.00
CA ASP A 67 -13.06 3.61 1.43
C ASP A 67 -11.60 3.94 1.80
N ASP A 68 -10.67 3.67 0.89
CA ASP A 68 -9.23 3.87 1.02
C ASP A 68 -8.68 4.95 0.06
N TYR A 69 -9.52 5.80 -0.52
CA TYR A 69 -9.07 6.78 -1.50
C TYR A 69 -9.76 8.15 -1.39
N TYR A 70 -8.92 9.16 -1.20
CA TYR A 70 -9.35 10.54 -0.94
C TYR A 70 -8.72 11.51 -1.93
N VAL A 71 -9.49 12.54 -2.27
CA VAL A 71 -9.09 13.62 -3.17
C VAL A 71 -9.19 14.95 -2.44
N VAL A 72 -8.11 15.73 -2.43
CA VAL A 72 -8.12 17.11 -1.95
C VAL A 72 -8.10 18.05 -3.15
N LYS A 73 -9.21 18.76 -3.37
CA LYS A 73 -9.35 19.76 -4.42
C LYS A 73 -9.07 21.15 -3.87
N LEU A 74 -8.32 21.94 -4.64
CA LEU A 74 -7.97 23.32 -4.33
C LEU A 74 -7.79 24.14 -5.61
N LYS A 75 -7.72 25.47 -5.50
CA LYS A 75 -7.41 26.34 -6.64
C LYS A 75 -6.01 26.03 -7.19
N LYS A 76 -5.86 26.01 -8.51
CA LYS A 76 -4.57 25.77 -9.18
C LYS A 76 -3.50 26.79 -8.78
N SER A 77 -3.89 28.03 -8.51
CA SER A 77 -2.97 29.07 -8.03
C SER A 77 -2.29 28.70 -6.71
N ALA A 78 -2.89 27.84 -5.89
CA ALA A 78 -2.31 27.41 -4.62
C ALA A 78 -1.05 26.56 -4.80
N ILE A 79 -0.90 25.87 -5.93
CA ILE A 79 0.25 25.00 -6.21
C ILE A 79 1.33 25.71 -7.04
N SER A 80 1.26 27.04 -7.22
CA SER A 80 2.20 27.79 -8.07
C SER A 80 3.67 27.60 -7.66
N ASN A 81 3.92 27.46 -6.36
CA ASN A 81 5.26 27.28 -5.81
C ASN A 81 5.72 25.81 -5.83
N GLY A 82 4.88 24.90 -6.37
CA GLY A 82 5.17 23.48 -6.50
C GLY A 82 5.36 22.73 -5.19
N ARG A 83 5.03 23.34 -4.04
CA ARG A 83 5.22 22.77 -2.71
C ARG A 83 4.08 23.16 -1.79
N LEU A 84 3.51 22.19 -1.09
CA LEU A 84 2.45 22.40 -0.09
C LEU A 84 2.68 21.56 1.15
N PHE A 85 2.28 22.09 2.29
CA PHE A 85 2.22 21.35 3.54
C PHE A 85 0.78 20.89 3.76
N VAL A 86 0.61 19.59 4.00
CA VAL A 86 -0.71 18.96 4.14
C VAL A 86 -0.80 18.24 5.48
N LYS A 87 -1.99 18.30 6.09
CA LYS A 87 -2.46 17.38 7.12
C LYS A 87 -3.73 16.68 6.68
N LEU A 88 -3.86 15.41 7.05
CA LEU A 88 -5.05 14.59 6.84
C LEU A 88 -5.37 13.87 8.15
N GLY A 89 -6.57 14.09 8.68
CA GLY A 89 -6.97 13.48 9.95
C GLY A 89 -8.40 13.82 10.30
N SER A 90 -8.91 13.22 11.38
CA SER A 90 -10.20 13.63 11.92
C SER A 90 -10.12 15.08 12.42
N LYS A 91 -11.28 15.72 12.61
CA LYS A 91 -11.33 17.06 13.21
C LYS A 91 -10.58 17.12 14.55
N LYS A 92 -10.63 16.04 15.33
CA LYS A 92 -9.95 15.92 16.63
C LYS A 92 -8.43 15.88 16.46
N ASP A 93 -7.93 15.16 15.47
CA ASP A 93 -6.48 15.06 15.19
C ASP A 93 -5.88 16.41 14.77
N LEU A 94 -6.70 17.23 14.09
CA LEU A 94 -6.33 18.55 13.58
C LEU A 94 -6.59 19.70 14.56
N SER A 95 -7.50 19.51 15.54
CA SER A 95 -7.88 20.57 16.50
C SER A 95 -6.96 20.58 17.73
N GLY A 96 -6.34 21.73 18.03
CA GLY A 96 -5.58 21.97 19.25
C GLY A 96 -4.34 22.85 19.05
N VAL A 97 -3.84 23.49 20.11
CA VAL A 97 -2.61 24.31 20.11
C VAL A 97 -1.39 23.46 19.69
N THR A 98 -1.44 22.16 19.95
CA THR A 98 -0.51 21.14 19.49
C THR A 98 -1.29 20.04 18.78
N SER A 99 -1.60 20.24 17.49
CA SER A 99 -2.11 19.19 16.60
C SER A 99 -1.32 17.90 16.80
N ALA A 100 -1.99 16.78 17.03
CA ALA A 100 -1.34 15.47 17.25
C ALA A 100 -0.62 14.95 15.99
N ILE A 101 -0.92 15.56 14.83
CA ILE A 101 -0.34 15.22 13.54
C ILE A 101 0.42 16.41 12.95
N ASP A 102 1.60 16.12 12.42
CA ASP A 102 2.49 17.11 11.81
C ASP A 102 2.17 17.33 10.32
N PHE A 103 2.50 18.54 9.85
CA PHE A 103 2.44 18.86 8.43
C PHE A 103 3.47 18.05 7.63
N VAL A 104 3.02 17.46 6.52
CA VAL A 104 3.89 16.79 5.55
C VAL A 104 4.05 17.66 4.31
N LEU A 105 5.31 17.89 3.92
CA LEU A 105 5.67 18.62 2.71
C LEU A 105 5.49 17.74 1.47
N LEU A 106 4.58 18.12 0.58
CA LEU A 106 4.37 17.51 -0.74
C LEU A 106 5.12 18.29 -1.81
N ASP A 107 5.80 17.56 -2.69
CA ASP A 107 6.36 18.11 -3.92
C ASP A 107 5.37 17.93 -5.07
N LEU A 108 4.91 19.03 -5.63
CA LEU A 108 3.87 19.13 -6.65
C LEU A 108 4.42 19.67 -7.98
N ARG A 109 5.74 19.68 -8.18
CA ARG A 109 6.39 20.31 -9.35
C ARG A 109 6.09 19.65 -10.70
N HIS A 110 5.44 18.49 -10.72
CA HIS A 110 5.10 17.76 -11.94
C HIS A 110 3.62 17.33 -11.96
N PRO A 111 2.68 18.29 -11.98
CA PRO A 111 1.27 17.92 -12.05
C PRO A 111 0.90 17.43 -13.44
N THR A 112 0.06 16.39 -13.49
CA THR A 112 -0.52 15.95 -14.76
C THR A 112 -1.59 16.95 -15.19
N LYS A 113 -1.60 17.34 -16.45
CA LYS A 113 -2.66 18.20 -16.99
C LYS A 113 -3.80 17.33 -17.51
N VAL A 114 -5.01 17.62 -17.06
CA VAL A 114 -6.25 16.98 -17.51
C VAL A 114 -7.23 18.03 -18.03
N THR A 115 -8.18 17.60 -18.85
CA THR A 115 -9.21 18.51 -19.41
C THR A 115 -10.11 19.08 -18.31
N SER A 116 -10.58 18.22 -17.41
CA SER A 116 -11.45 18.56 -16.29
C SER A 116 -11.24 17.60 -15.12
N LEU A 117 -11.31 18.11 -13.89
CA LEU A 117 -11.24 17.28 -12.68
C LEU A 117 -12.64 16.73 -12.34
N THR A 118 -12.95 15.56 -12.91
CA THR A 118 -14.22 14.85 -12.70
C THR A 118 -14.03 13.61 -11.84
N GLU A 119 -15.14 13.04 -11.36
CA GLU A 119 -15.12 11.78 -10.62
C GLU A 119 -14.55 10.62 -11.45
N CYS A 120 -14.81 10.61 -12.77
CA CYS A 120 -14.21 9.66 -13.70
C CYS A 120 -12.66 9.76 -13.69
N VAL A 121 -12.09 10.97 -13.69
CA VAL A 121 -10.63 11.16 -13.58
C VAL A 121 -10.10 10.62 -12.24
N TYR A 122 -10.81 10.88 -11.14
CA TYR A 122 -10.42 10.39 -9.82
C TYR A 122 -10.42 8.86 -9.76
N LEU A 123 -11.48 8.22 -10.27
CA LEU A 123 -11.58 6.76 -10.33
C LEU A 123 -10.51 6.14 -11.25
N LYS A 124 -10.17 6.78 -12.37
CA LYS A 124 -9.06 6.33 -13.23
C LYS A 124 -7.72 6.35 -12.50
N ASN A 125 -7.45 7.39 -11.72
CA ASN A 125 -6.22 7.46 -10.93
C ASN A 125 -6.21 6.45 -9.79
N TYR A 126 -7.35 6.25 -9.12
CA TYR A 126 -7.52 5.19 -8.13
C TYR A 126 -7.17 3.81 -8.69
N LEU A 127 -7.74 3.46 -9.84
CA LEU A 127 -7.48 2.17 -10.50
C LEU A 127 -6.02 2.00 -10.92
N LYS A 128 -5.34 3.08 -11.37
CA LYS A 128 -3.89 3.03 -11.66
C LYS A 128 -3.08 2.67 -10.40
N ILE A 129 -3.43 3.23 -9.25
CA ILE A 129 -2.75 2.95 -7.98
C ILE A 129 -3.02 1.52 -7.55
N LEU A 130 -4.28 1.07 -7.57
CA LEU A 130 -4.65 -0.31 -7.25
C LEU A 130 -3.90 -1.30 -8.15
N ARG A 131 -3.81 -1.02 -9.46
CA ARG A 131 -3.04 -1.83 -10.41
C ARG A 131 -1.57 -1.88 -10.03
N SER A 132 -0.94 -0.72 -9.84
CA SER A 132 0.48 -0.62 -9.46
C SER A 132 0.79 -1.39 -8.16
N ASN A 133 0.01 -1.14 -7.11
CA ASN A 133 0.19 -1.79 -5.80
C ASN A 133 -0.02 -3.31 -5.90
N THR A 134 -1.03 -3.76 -6.65
CA THR A 134 -1.31 -5.19 -6.82
C THR A 134 -0.24 -5.88 -7.68
N THR A 135 0.27 -5.23 -8.74
CA THR A 135 1.39 -5.75 -9.53
C THR A 135 2.64 -5.94 -8.67
N ASN A 136 2.97 -4.95 -7.83
CA ASN A 136 4.10 -5.06 -6.90
C ASN A 136 3.90 -6.19 -5.88
N ARG A 137 2.66 -6.36 -5.38
CA ARG A 137 2.30 -7.49 -4.50
C ARG A 137 2.52 -8.83 -5.19
N VAL A 138 2.05 -9.00 -6.43
CA VAL A 138 2.25 -10.24 -7.20
C VAL A 138 3.75 -10.53 -7.34
N ALA A 139 4.56 -9.57 -7.79
CA ALA A 139 6.00 -9.76 -7.93
C ALA A 139 6.69 -10.14 -6.60
N SER A 140 6.25 -9.55 -5.49
CA SER A 140 6.76 -9.88 -4.15
C SER A 140 6.39 -11.32 -3.74
N LEU A 141 5.14 -11.73 -3.99
CA LEU A 141 4.67 -13.08 -3.70
C LEU A 141 5.36 -14.14 -4.58
N GLU A 142 5.56 -13.85 -5.87
CA GLU A 142 6.30 -14.73 -6.78
C GLU A 142 7.74 -14.93 -6.31
N LYS A 143 8.41 -13.87 -5.86
CA LYS A 143 9.75 -13.96 -5.27
C LYS A 143 9.75 -14.84 -4.01
N LYS A 144 8.77 -14.69 -3.13
CA LYS A 144 8.61 -15.54 -1.92
C LYS A 144 8.37 -17.00 -2.31
N LEU A 145 7.54 -17.25 -3.33
CA LEU A 145 7.24 -18.59 -3.81
C LEU A 145 8.51 -19.30 -4.31
N VAL A 146 9.37 -18.60 -5.05
CA VAL A 146 10.67 -19.14 -5.49
C VAL A 146 11.52 -19.52 -4.27
N GLN A 147 11.60 -18.65 -3.27
CA GLN A 147 12.36 -18.92 -2.04
C GLN A 147 11.80 -20.14 -1.27
N TYR A 148 10.49 -20.21 -1.06
CA TYR A 148 9.88 -21.33 -0.34
C TYR A 148 10.07 -22.67 -1.05
N ASN A 149 10.00 -22.68 -2.38
CA ASN A 149 10.31 -23.88 -3.15
C ASN A 149 11.78 -24.29 -2.99
N HIS A 150 12.71 -23.34 -2.98
CA HIS A 150 14.12 -23.62 -2.72
C HIS A 150 14.34 -24.22 -1.32
N ASP A 151 13.79 -23.58 -0.28
CA ASP A 151 13.88 -24.03 1.11
C ASP A 151 13.28 -25.44 1.28
N LEU A 152 12.14 -25.71 0.63
CA LEU A 152 11.51 -27.03 0.64
C LEU A 152 12.44 -28.12 0.07
N GLN A 153 13.20 -27.83 -0.99
CA GLN A 153 14.16 -28.79 -1.55
C GLN A 153 15.35 -29.04 -0.62
N ILE A 154 15.83 -28.00 0.07
CA ILE A 154 16.87 -28.14 1.10
C ILE A 154 16.38 -29.04 2.24
N LEU A 155 15.15 -28.81 2.74
CA LEU A 155 14.57 -29.61 3.81
C LEU A 155 14.38 -31.07 3.40
N LYS A 156 13.88 -31.33 2.19
CA LYS A 156 13.77 -32.70 1.65
C LYS A 156 15.12 -33.40 1.57
N THR A 157 16.16 -32.70 1.10
CA THR A 157 17.53 -33.24 1.03
C THR A 157 18.08 -33.52 2.42
N SER A 158 17.83 -32.63 3.38
CA SER A 158 18.24 -32.82 4.77
C SER A 158 17.55 -34.02 5.40
N LEU A 159 16.24 -34.19 5.19
CA LEU A 159 15.48 -35.35 5.67
C LEU A 159 16.02 -36.66 5.09
N ALA A 160 16.37 -36.69 3.80
CA ALA A 160 16.98 -37.87 3.18
C ALA A 160 18.31 -38.24 3.86
N ARG A 161 19.22 -37.26 4.03
CA ARG A 161 20.49 -37.47 4.74
C ARG A 161 20.30 -37.91 6.19
N GLN A 162 19.29 -37.37 6.88
CA GLN A 162 18.94 -37.77 8.24
C GLN A 162 18.46 -39.23 8.29
N LYS A 163 17.66 -39.67 7.32
CA LYS A 163 17.24 -41.07 7.18
C LYS A 163 18.44 -42.00 6.98
N ASP A 164 19.36 -41.65 6.09
CA ASP A 164 20.59 -42.42 5.86
C ASP A 164 21.45 -42.49 7.14
N THR A 165 21.59 -41.37 7.84
CA THR A 165 22.34 -41.29 9.09
C THR A 165 21.70 -42.13 10.20
N ALA A 166 20.37 -42.09 10.34
CA ALA A 166 19.65 -42.88 11.34
C ALA A 166 19.79 -44.38 11.11
N ASN A 167 19.88 -44.83 9.85
CA ASN A 167 20.09 -46.23 9.48
C ASN A 167 21.48 -46.76 9.89
N LEU A 168 22.48 -45.88 9.97
CA LEU A 168 23.86 -46.24 10.36
C LEU A 168 24.09 -46.10 11.88
N GLN A 169 23.16 -45.50 12.61
CA GLN A 169 23.30 -45.21 14.04
C GLN A 169 22.52 -46.20 14.89
N VAL A 170 22.93 -46.33 16.16
CA VAL A 170 22.25 -47.17 17.16
C VAL A 170 22.02 -46.40 18.47
N GLY A 171 21.12 -46.93 19.30
CA GLY A 171 20.89 -46.42 20.65
C GLY A 171 20.50 -44.93 20.70
N LYS A 172 21.19 -44.16 21.55
CA LYS A 172 20.88 -42.73 21.78
C LYS A 172 21.09 -41.85 20.53
N GLN A 173 22.10 -42.14 19.72
CA GLN A 173 22.40 -41.36 18.52
C GLN A 173 21.28 -41.47 17.49
N LYS A 174 20.78 -42.69 17.26
CA LYS A 174 19.64 -42.94 16.37
C LYS A 174 18.40 -42.16 16.79
N ARG A 175 18.02 -42.24 18.08
CA ARG A 175 16.84 -41.52 18.61
C ARG A 175 16.95 -40.00 18.43
N ALA A 176 18.13 -39.43 18.65
CA ALA A 176 18.35 -38.00 18.45
C ALA A 176 18.21 -37.59 16.97
N THR A 177 18.64 -38.46 16.04
CA THR A 177 18.44 -38.24 14.61
C THR A 177 16.97 -38.39 14.20
N GLU A 178 16.25 -39.38 14.73
CA GLU A 178 14.81 -39.56 14.52
C GLU A 178 13.99 -38.34 15.01
N GLN A 179 14.33 -37.78 16.18
CA GLN A 179 13.69 -36.54 16.65
C GLN A 179 13.91 -35.37 15.70
N ARG A 180 15.13 -35.21 15.17
CA ARG A 180 15.44 -34.20 14.15
C ARG A 180 14.68 -34.45 12.85
N MET A 181 14.46 -35.71 12.47
CA MET A 181 13.64 -36.06 11.30
C MET A 181 12.19 -35.61 11.48
N THR A 182 11.57 -35.88 12.63
CA THR A 182 10.20 -35.44 12.91
C THR A 182 10.06 -33.92 12.84
N GLN A 183 11.06 -33.18 13.34
CA GLN A 183 11.06 -31.71 13.19
C GLN A 183 11.20 -31.29 11.73
N THR A 184 12.11 -31.91 10.97
CA THR A 184 12.28 -31.61 9.53
C THR A 184 10.99 -31.93 8.75
N GLU A 185 10.31 -33.02 9.07
CA GLU A 185 9.03 -33.40 8.45
C GLU A 185 7.93 -32.37 8.73
N THR A 186 7.85 -31.88 9.98
CA THR A 186 6.94 -30.79 10.35
C THR A 186 7.24 -29.53 9.53
N ASN A 187 8.50 -29.10 9.50
CA ASN A 187 8.93 -27.93 8.72
C ASN A 187 8.63 -28.08 7.21
N ILE A 188 8.68 -29.30 6.67
CA ILE A 188 8.30 -29.59 5.27
C ILE A 188 6.80 -29.37 5.05
N GLN A 189 5.94 -29.77 5.99
CA GLN A 189 4.50 -29.55 5.86
C GLN A 189 4.16 -28.07 5.98
N ASP A 190 4.76 -27.36 6.94
CA ASP A 190 4.59 -25.90 7.07
C ASP A 190 4.98 -25.18 5.79
N LYS A 191 6.12 -25.55 5.18
CA LYS A 191 6.56 -24.96 3.91
C LYS A 191 5.64 -25.29 2.74
N LYS A 192 5.03 -26.47 2.68
CA LYS A 192 4.02 -26.79 1.66
C LYS A 192 2.76 -25.95 1.84
N GLN A 193 2.35 -25.71 3.08
CA GLN A 193 1.21 -24.84 3.37
C GLN A 193 1.52 -23.40 2.95
N ASP A 194 2.69 -22.87 3.33
CA ASP A 194 3.15 -21.53 2.90
C ASP A 194 3.13 -21.37 1.37
N ILE A 195 3.57 -22.40 0.63
CA ILE A 195 3.54 -22.43 -0.83
C ILE A 195 2.10 -22.38 -1.37
N SER A 196 1.22 -23.22 -0.84
CA SER A 196 -0.19 -23.28 -1.26
C SER A 196 -0.90 -21.95 -1.01
N ASP A 197 -0.71 -21.37 0.18
CA ASP A 197 -1.32 -20.09 0.54
C ASP A 197 -0.80 -18.96 -0.34
N THR A 198 0.52 -18.92 -0.58
CA THR A 198 1.14 -17.93 -1.48
C THR A 198 0.62 -18.05 -2.91
N GLN A 199 0.42 -19.28 -3.43
CA GLN A 199 -0.15 -19.50 -4.76
C GLN A 199 -1.61 -19.02 -4.85
N SER A 200 -2.41 -19.27 -3.81
CA SER A 200 -3.78 -18.77 -3.72
C SER A 200 -3.81 -17.24 -3.73
N ASP A 201 -2.96 -16.60 -2.92
CA ASP A 201 -2.81 -15.15 -2.85
C ASP A 201 -2.42 -14.53 -4.21
N ILE A 202 -1.51 -15.16 -4.95
CA ILE A 202 -1.14 -14.74 -6.32
C ILE A 202 -2.36 -14.80 -7.24
N LYS A 203 -3.13 -15.89 -7.20
CA LYS A 203 -4.33 -16.06 -8.04
C LYS A 203 -5.38 -14.99 -7.75
N VAL A 204 -5.63 -14.69 -6.47
CA VAL A 204 -6.55 -13.61 -6.06
C VAL A 204 -6.04 -12.26 -6.57
N ALA A 205 -4.76 -11.96 -6.38
CA ALA A 205 -4.17 -10.70 -6.83
C ALA A 205 -4.23 -10.53 -8.36
N GLN A 206 -3.98 -11.60 -9.12
CA GLN A 206 -4.12 -11.60 -10.58
C GLN A 206 -5.58 -11.39 -11.03
N SER A 207 -6.55 -11.99 -10.34
CA SER A 207 -7.97 -11.75 -10.61
C SER A 207 -8.36 -10.29 -10.36
N ASN A 208 -7.86 -9.69 -9.28
CA ASN A 208 -8.06 -8.28 -8.99
C ASN A 208 -7.47 -7.37 -10.08
N LEU A 209 -6.26 -7.68 -10.58
CA LEU A 209 -5.66 -6.93 -11.70
C LEU A 209 -6.56 -6.95 -12.95
N GLN A 210 -7.12 -8.10 -13.31
CA GLN A 210 -8.05 -8.21 -14.44
C GLN A 210 -9.33 -7.39 -14.21
N SER A 211 -9.86 -7.40 -12.98
CA SER A 211 -11.03 -6.60 -12.60
C SER A 211 -10.75 -5.10 -12.72
N TYR A 212 -9.60 -4.64 -12.22
CA TYR A 212 -9.19 -3.24 -12.32
C TYR A 212 -9.00 -2.79 -13.76
N GLU A 213 -8.40 -3.62 -14.61
CA GLU A 213 -8.21 -3.30 -16.02
C GLU A 213 -9.57 -3.16 -16.74
N LYS A 214 -10.51 -4.08 -16.51
CA LYS A 214 -11.88 -3.97 -17.06
C LYS A 214 -12.58 -2.69 -16.62
N ARG A 215 -12.50 -2.34 -15.34
CA ARG A 215 -13.07 -1.08 -14.81
C ARG A 215 -12.35 0.14 -15.40
N TYR A 216 -11.04 0.08 -15.59
CA TYR A 216 -10.27 1.17 -16.16
C TYR A 216 -10.70 1.45 -17.60
N GLN A 217 -10.90 0.41 -18.42
CA GLN A 217 -11.40 0.55 -19.79
C GLN A 217 -12.81 1.15 -19.83
N HIS A 218 -13.70 0.77 -18.91
CA HIS A 218 -15.02 1.39 -18.79
C HIS A 218 -14.92 2.91 -18.60
N TYR A 219 -14.06 3.38 -17.69
CA TYR A 219 -13.82 4.83 -17.49
C TYR A 219 -12.92 5.46 -18.56
N ALA A 220 -12.31 4.68 -19.46
CA ALA A 220 -11.54 5.20 -20.59
C ALA A 220 -12.44 5.69 -21.72
N HIS A 221 -13.61 5.09 -21.86
CA HIS A 221 -14.55 5.31 -22.96
C HIS A 221 -15.79 6.15 -22.58
N HIS A 222 -15.86 6.62 -21.34
CA HIS A 222 -16.90 7.49 -20.78
C HIS A 222 -16.28 8.69 -20.05
#